data_AF-A0A656D4Y6-F1
#
_entry.id   AF-A0A656D4Y6-F1
#
_cell.length_a   1.000
_cell.length_b   1.000
_cell.length_c   1.000
_cell.angle_alpha   90.00
_cell.angle_beta   90.00
_cell.angle_gamma   90.00
#
_symmetry.space_group_name_H-M   'P 1'
#
loop_
_entity.id
_entity.type
_entity.pdbx_description
1 polymer ?
#
loop_
_entity_poly.entity_id
_entity_poly.type
_entity_poly.pdbx_seq_one_letter_code
_entity_poly.pdbx_strand_id
1 'polypeptide(L)'
;TVQGMIVAFDSIKEAKNISPEIVAGGISIALLTTLFGLVVAIILQTFYNYFVSKVDRIVIDMEESSIELIDALAAMQQGKKVSTVETKNATK
;
A
#
# COMPACT_ATOMS: atom_id res chain seq x y z
N THR A 1 -25.14 -3.15 3.97
CA THR A 1 -25.41 -4.42 4.68
C THR A 1 -26.34 -4.21 5.86
N VAL A 2 -25.95 -3.48 6.91
CA VAL A 2 -26.79 -3.25 8.11
C VAL A 2 -28.08 -2.51 7.77
N GLN A 3 -28.00 -1.44 6.98
CA GLN A 3 -29.17 -0.66 6.57
C GLN A 3 -30.24 -1.51 5.85
N GLY A 4 -29.84 -2.41 4.95
CA GLY A 4 -30.78 -3.26 4.21
C GLY A 4 -31.51 -4.26 5.11
N MET A 5 -30.82 -4.76 6.13
CA MET A 5 -31.42 -5.63 7.15
C MET A 5 -32.38 -4.86 8.08
N ILE A 6 -32.04 -3.62 8.45
CA ILE A 6 -32.95 -2.76 9.24
C ILE A 6 -34.27 -2.57 8.50
N VAL A 7 -34.22 -2.22 7.21
CA VAL A 7 -35.42 -2.05 6.37
C VAL A 7 -36.21 -3.36 6.24
N ALA A 8 -35.52 -4.51 6.12
CA ALA A 8 -36.18 -5.82 6.09
C ALA A 8 -36.95 -6.09 7.39
N PHE A 9 -36.35 -5.82 8.55
CA PHE A 9 -36.99 -6.03 9.85
C PHE A 9 -38.11 -5.03 10.14
N ASP A 10 -37.97 -3.77 9.71
CA ASP A 10 -39.04 -2.78 9.80
C ASP A 10 -40.27 -3.19 8.97
N SER A 11 -40.04 -3.77 7.79
CA SER A 11 -41.11 -4.29 6.92
C SER A 11 -41.87 -5.47 7.54
N ILE A 12 -41.18 -6.35 8.29
CA ILE A 12 -41.81 -7.43 9.07
C ILE A 12 -42.68 -6.85 10.19
N LYS A 13 -42.16 -5.84 10.89
CA LYS A 13 -42.85 -5.19 12.01
C LYS A 13 -44.14 -4.51 11.56
N GLU A 14 -44.14 -3.89 10.40
CA GLU A 14 -45.30 -3.19 9.84
C GLU A 14 -46.36 -4.15 9.31
N ALA A 15 -45.95 -5.21 8.60
CA ALA A 15 -46.87 -6.19 8.04
C ALA A 15 -47.57 -7.08 9.09
N LYS A 16 -47.04 -7.15 10.33
CA LYS A 16 -47.47 -8.07 11.41
C LYS A 16 -47.59 -9.55 11.00
N ASN A 17 -47.05 -9.89 9.83
CA ASN A 17 -47.09 -11.21 9.23
C ASN A 17 -45.73 -11.48 8.59
N ILE A 18 -45.20 -12.68 8.81
CA ILE A 18 -43.87 -13.05 8.34
C ILE A 18 -44.03 -13.71 6.99
N SER A 19 -44.10 -12.89 5.94
CA SER A 19 -44.07 -13.37 4.55
C SER A 19 -42.66 -13.21 3.98
N PRO A 20 -42.06 -14.29 3.44
CA PRO A 20 -40.72 -14.23 2.83
C PRO A 20 -40.57 -13.18 1.71
N GLU A 21 -41.64 -12.86 0.97
CA GLU A 21 -41.61 -11.80 -0.04
C GLU A 21 -41.30 -10.41 0.56
N ILE A 22 -41.77 -10.14 1.78
CA ILE A 22 -41.65 -8.81 2.41
C ILE A 22 -40.20 -8.52 2.82
N VAL A 23 -39.44 -9.57 3.17
CA VAL A 23 -38.04 -9.45 3.61
C VAL A 23 -37.04 -9.55 2.46
N ALA A 24 -37.44 -10.13 1.33
CA ALA A 24 -36.56 -10.40 0.20
C ALA A 24 -35.90 -9.13 -0.34
N GLY A 25 -36.64 -8.02 -0.44
CA GLY A 25 -36.12 -6.75 -0.95
C GLY A 25 -34.96 -6.19 -0.12
N GLY A 26 -35.10 -6.15 1.20
CA GLY A 26 -34.06 -5.62 2.10
C GLY A 26 -32.80 -6.49 2.15
N ILE A 27 -32.97 -7.82 2.09
CA ILE A 27 -31.85 -8.77 2.06
C ILE A 27 -31.08 -8.66 0.72
N SER A 28 -31.77 -8.55 -0.41
CA SER A 28 -31.12 -8.39 -1.72
C SER A 28 -30.25 -7.13 -1.79
N ILE A 29 -30.74 -6.00 -1.23
CA ILE A 29 -29.96 -4.76 -1.15
C ILE A 29 -28.74 -4.95 -0.25
N ALA A 30 -28.89 -5.66 0.88
CA ALA A 30 -27.78 -5.95 1.78
C ALA A 30 -26.68 -6.77 1.09
N LEU A 31 -27.05 -7.80 0.33
CA LEU A 31 -26.11 -8.65 -0.42
C LEU A 31 -25.43 -7.89 -1.57
N LEU A 32 -26.18 -7.08 -2.32
CA LEU A 32 -25.62 -6.26 -3.41
C LEU A 32 -24.57 -5.29 -2.87
N THR A 33 -24.83 -4.66 -1.72
CA THR A 33 -23.87 -3.75 -1.09
C THR A 33 -22.58 -4.46 -0.68
N THR A 34 -22.65 -5.72 -0.21
CA THR A 34 -21.45 -6.52 0.11
C THR A 34 -20.63 -6.82 -1.13
N LEU A 35 -21.29 -7.22 -2.22
CA LEU A 35 -20.62 -7.50 -3.48
C LEU A 35 -19.92 -6.26 -4.03
N PHE A 36 -20.60 -5.11 -4.03
CA PHE A 36 -20.00 -3.84 -4.43
C PHE A 36 -18.78 -3.48 -3.59
N GLY A 37 -18.87 -3.66 -2.26
CA GLY A 37 -17.75 -3.44 -1.35
C GLY A 37 -16.53 -4.30 -1.71
N LEU A 38 -16.73 -5.57 -2.04
CA LEU A 38 -15.66 -6.48 -2.46
C LEU A 38 -15.03 -6.05 -3.79
N VAL A 39 -15.84 -5.68 -4.79
CA VAL A 39 -15.32 -5.24 -6.09
C VAL A 39 -14.46 -3.98 -5.94
N VAL A 40 -14.95 -2.99 -5.20
CA VAL A 40 -14.20 -1.75 -4.94
C VAL A 40 -12.93 -2.04 -4.13
N ALA A 41 -13.00 -2.93 -3.13
CA ALA A 41 -11.85 -3.31 -2.31
C ALA A 41 -10.74 -3.96 -3.14
N ILE A 42 -11.07 -4.86 -4.08
CA ILE A 42 -10.07 -5.52 -4.94
C ILE A 42 -9.34 -4.49 -5.82
N ILE A 43 -10.09 -3.56 -6.41
CA ILE A 43 -9.51 -2.49 -7.23
C ILE A 43 -8.58 -1.62 -6.38
N LEU A 44 -9.04 -1.13 -5.23
CA LEU A 44 -8.24 -0.31 -4.33
C LEU A 44 -7.00 -1.03 -3.82
N GLN A 45 -7.10 -2.32 -3.48
CA GLN A 45 -5.96 -3.13 -3.05
C GLN A 45 -4.89 -3.21 -4.14
N THR A 46 -5.31 -3.33 -5.40
CA THR A 46 -4.40 -3.36 -6.55
C THR A 46 -3.65 -2.02 -6.69
N PHE A 47 -4.38 -0.91 -6.63
CA PHE A 47 -3.77 0.43 -6.67
C PHE A 47 -2.85 0.67 -5.48
N TYR A 48 -3.26 0.28 -4.27
CA TYR A 48 -2.44 0.41 -3.07
C TYR A 48 -1.09 -0.30 -3.23
N ASN A 49 -1.09 -1.56 -3.69
CA ASN A 49 0.14 -2.30 -3.95
C ASN A 49 1.03 -1.60 -4.99
N TYR A 50 0.45 -1.00 -6.03
CA TYR A 50 1.20 -0.21 -7.01
C TYR A 50 1.88 1.01 -6.37
N PHE A 51 1.15 1.80 -5.58
CA PHE A 51 1.71 2.97 -4.90
C PHE A 51 2.81 2.59 -3.91
N VAL A 52 2.60 1.53 -3.12
CA VAL A 52 3.62 1.02 -2.19
C VAL A 52 4.89 0.65 -2.95
N SER A 53 4.77 -0.12 -4.05
CA SER A 53 5.94 -0.49 -4.87
C SER A 53 6.68 0.73 -5.45
N LYS A 54 5.96 1.83 -5.72
CA LYS A 54 6.56 3.07 -6.22
C LYS A 54 7.30 3.80 -5.12
N VAL A 55 6.74 3.83 -3.90
CA VAL A 55 7.41 4.40 -2.72
C VAL A 55 8.67 3.61 -2.38
N ASP A 56 8.61 2.28 -2.38
CA ASP A 56 9.77 1.42 -2.09
C ASP A 56 10.93 1.70 -3.04
N ARG A 57 10.67 1.91 -4.33
CA ARG A 57 11.71 2.30 -5.30
C ARG A 57 12.36 3.63 -4.97
N ILE A 58 11.55 4.63 -4.60
CA ILE A 58 12.08 5.95 -4.21
C ILE A 58 12.96 5.82 -2.96
N VAL A 59 12.57 4.98 -2.01
CA VAL A 59 13.37 4.73 -0.81
C VAL A 59 14.71 4.08 -1.17
N ILE A 60 14.71 3.08 -2.06
CA ILE A 60 15.95 2.44 -2.54
C ILE A 60 16.86 3.45 -3.23
N ASP A 61 16.32 4.30 -4.12
CA ASP A 61 17.10 5.33 -4.81
C ASP A 61 17.72 6.33 -3.80
N MET A 62 17.00 6.67 -2.73
CA MET A 62 17.50 7.51 -1.64
C MET A 62 18.59 6.83 -0.80
N GLU A 63 18.44 5.53 -0.53
CA GLU A 63 19.45 4.73 0.17
C GLU A 63 20.76 4.68 -0.63
N GLU A 64 20.68 4.43 -1.94
CA GLU A 64 21.85 4.43 -2.84
C GLU A 64 22.54 5.80 -2.86
N SER A 65 21.77 6.87 -3.02
CA SER A 65 22.30 8.25 -2.99
C SER A 65 22.99 8.59 -1.65
N SER A 66 22.46 8.07 -0.54
CA SER A 66 23.03 8.26 0.79
C SER A 66 24.35 7.50 0.95
N ILE A 67 24.46 6.29 0.39
CA ILE A 67 25.71 5.52 0.38
C ILE A 67 26.77 6.24 -0.45
N GLU A 68 26.43 6.69 -1.66
CA GLU A 68 27.33 7.45 -2.53
C GLU A 68 27.86 8.72 -1.83
N LEU A 69 27.00 9.43 -1.11
CA LEU A 69 27.40 10.59 -0.32
C LEU A 69 28.40 10.22 0.78
N ILE A 70 28.15 9.13 1.51
CA ILE A 70 29.06 8.66 2.56
C ILE A 70 30.41 8.26 1.96
N ASP A 71 30.42 7.55 0.83
CA ASP A 71 31.64 7.14 0.13
C ASP A 71 32.41 8.35 -0.39
N ALA A 72 31.73 9.35 -0.95
CA ALA A 72 32.35 10.61 -1.38
C ALA A 72 32.98 11.35 -0.20
N LEU A 73 32.29 11.44 0.94
CA LEU A 73 32.83 12.06 2.15
C LEU A 73 34.02 11.27 2.72
N ALA A 74 33.95 9.94 2.73
CA ALA A 74 35.05 9.07 3.16
C ALA A 74 36.27 9.21 2.23
N ALA A 75 36.06 9.29 0.91
CA ALA A 75 37.12 9.54 -0.06
C ALA A 75 37.77 10.92 0.15
N MET A 76 36.97 11.96 0.44
CA MET A 76 37.49 13.28 0.80
C MET A 76 38.29 13.26 2.10
N GLN A 77 37.90 12.46 3.10
CA GLN A 77 38.70 12.26 4.31
C GLN A 77 40.01 11.48 4.04
N GLN A 78 40.02 10.58 3.06
CA GLN A 78 41.22 9.85 2.62
C GLN A 78 42.14 10.69 1.71
N GLY A 79 41.71 11.90 1.32
CA GLY A 79 42.49 12.94 0.64
C GLY A 79 43.66 13.56 1.44
N LYS A 80 44.30 12.81 2.33
CA LYS A 80 45.67 13.06 2.78
C LYS A 80 46.45 11.78 3.04
N LYS A 81 46.49 10.83 2.08
CA LYS A 81 47.58 9.82 1.96
C LYS A 81 47.59 9.04 0.62
N VAL A 82 47.47 9.73 -0.52
CA VAL A 82 47.76 9.14 -1.85
C VAL A 82 48.91 9.90 -2.53
N SER A 83 50.07 9.98 -1.87
CA SER A 83 51.31 10.51 -2.50
C SER A 83 52.58 9.80 -2.03
N THR A 84 52.49 8.60 -1.45
CA THR A 84 53.70 7.88 -0.97
C THR A 84 53.84 6.46 -1.52
N VAL A 85 52.90 5.99 -2.34
CA VAL A 85 52.99 4.63 -2.91
C VAL A 85 53.66 4.63 -4.29
N GLU A 86 53.57 5.71 -5.07
CA GLU A 86 54.15 5.72 -6.44
C GLU A 86 55.63 6.11 -6.51
N THR A 87 56.26 6.63 -5.46
CA THR A 87 57.70 6.98 -5.50
C THR A 87 58.64 5.82 -5.12
N LYS A 88 58.11 4.62 -4.84
CA LYS A 88 58.95 3.43 -4.53
C LYS A 88 59.03 2.41 -5.66
N ASN A 89 58.64 2.77 -6.88
CA ASN A 89 58.90 1.95 -8.07
C ASN A 89 59.98 2.53 -9.01
N ALA A 90 60.80 3.50 -8.56
CA ALA A 90 61.76 4.17 -9.45
C ALA A 90 63.21 4.26 -8.97
N THR A 91 63.61 3.81 -7.77
CA THR A 91 65.06 3.77 -7.42
C THR A 91 65.42 2.76 -6.33
N LYS A 92 65.32 1.46 -6.61
CA LYS A 92 66.35 0.45 -6.34
C LYS A 92 65.87 -0.94 -6.73
#